data_AF-A0A9E3AFK1-F1
#
_entry.id   AF-A0A9E3AFK1-F1
#
_cell.length_a   1.000
_cell.length_b   1.000
_cell.length_c   1.000
_cell.angle_alpha   90.00
_cell.angle_beta   90.00
_cell.angle_gamma   90.00
#
_symmetry.space_group_name_H-M   'P 1'
#
loop_
_entity.id
_entity.type
_entity.pdbx_description
1 polymer ?
#
loop_
_entity_poly.entity_id
_entity_poly.type
_entity_poly.pdbx_seq_one_letter_code
_entity_poly.pdbx_strand_id
1 'polypeptide(L)'
;MTAWTVQCGYAAYYATVVTVEADTLAQALEAAILAANDDPHWKGLDYCGPTFVDAAAEGEGADPWRGYASALPIPARFTEAGEPPLVALDMDGGLVQDVRIAGGACRILVRDFDIEGAQPEGLEETAHGVRLAASRWGAWPDDPTAAAAHSPIPAADPGDG
;
A
#
# COMPACT_ATOMS: atom_id res chain seq x y z
N MET A 1 -3.65 -20.05 11.92
CA MET A 1 -2.38 -19.35 12.12
C MET A 1 -1.37 -19.86 11.12
N THR A 2 -0.94 -18.94 10.29
CA THR A 2 0.04 -19.12 9.23
C THR A 2 1.29 -18.37 9.63
N ALA A 3 2.46 -18.96 9.40
CA ALA A 3 3.74 -18.30 9.58
C ALA A 3 3.95 -17.28 8.44
N TRP A 4 4.48 -16.11 8.76
CA TRP A 4 4.82 -15.08 7.80
C TRP A 4 6.23 -14.60 8.05
N THR A 5 7.03 -14.49 6.99
CA THR A 5 8.35 -13.85 7.03
C THR A 5 8.23 -12.45 6.47
N VAL A 6 8.56 -11.44 7.28
CA VAL A 6 8.36 -10.02 6.94
C VAL A 6 9.66 -9.26 7.14
N GLN A 7 10.10 -8.53 6.12
CA GLN A 7 11.18 -7.55 6.26
C GLN A 7 10.58 -6.19 6.65
N CYS A 8 10.99 -5.70 7.83
CA CYS A 8 10.69 -4.36 8.30
C CYS A 8 11.92 -3.45 8.13
N GLY A 9 11.67 -2.16 7.92
CA GLY A 9 12.69 -1.13 7.78
C GLY A 9 12.31 0.17 8.48
N TYR A 10 13.25 1.11 8.58
CA TYR A 10 12.99 2.51 8.96
C TYR A 10 13.89 3.45 8.15
N ALA A 11 13.59 4.75 8.12
CA ALA A 11 14.15 5.68 7.11
C ALA A 11 15.66 6.01 7.27
N ALA A 12 16.39 5.35 8.18
CA ALA A 12 17.85 5.31 8.14
C ALA A 12 18.40 4.10 7.36
N TYR A 13 17.52 3.39 6.64
CA TYR A 13 17.82 2.25 5.76
C TYR A 13 18.47 1.05 6.45
N TYR A 14 18.06 0.81 7.68
CA TYR A 14 18.28 -0.48 8.34
C TYR A 14 17.07 -1.37 8.07
N ALA A 15 17.31 -2.68 7.98
CA ALA A 15 16.29 -3.71 7.77
C ALA A 15 16.41 -4.81 8.84
N THR A 16 15.28 -5.36 9.29
CA THR A 16 15.21 -6.56 10.11
C THR A 16 14.17 -7.51 9.52
N VAL A 17 14.43 -8.81 9.60
CA VAL A 17 13.50 -9.84 9.13
C VAL A 17 12.92 -10.52 10.36
N VAL A 18 11.59 -10.51 10.46
CA VAL A 18 10.84 -11.10 11.56
C VAL A 18 9.91 -12.17 11.05
N THR A 19 9.79 -13.25 11.83
CA THR A 19 8.78 -14.29 11.61
C THR A 19 7.66 -14.12 12.61
N VAL A 20 6.42 -14.07 12.14
CA VAL A 20 5.22 -13.92 12.98
C VAL A 20 4.12 -14.89 12.57
N GLU A 21 3.25 -15.22 13.52
CA GLU A 21 2.08 -16.05 13.28
C GLU A 21 0.82 -15.19 13.23
N ALA A 22 0.05 -15.30 12.13
CA ALA A 22 -1.22 -14.59 12.00
C ALA A 22 -2.15 -15.32 11.01
N ASP A 23 -3.45 -15.01 11.07
CA ASP A 23 -4.44 -15.62 10.18
C ASP A 23 -4.57 -14.88 8.83
N THR A 24 -4.12 -13.61 8.78
CA THR A 24 -4.16 -12.78 7.57
C THR A 24 -2.86 -12.01 7.39
N LEU A 25 -2.54 -11.64 6.15
CA LEU A 25 -1.38 -10.81 5.85
C LEU A 25 -1.41 -9.49 6.64
N ALA A 26 -2.53 -8.77 6.67
CA ALA A 26 -2.63 -7.49 7.39
C ALA A 26 -2.29 -7.62 8.88
N GLN A 27 -2.79 -8.67 9.55
CA GLN A 27 -2.44 -8.95 10.94
C GLN A 27 -0.96 -9.31 11.10
N ALA A 28 -0.39 -10.07 10.15
CA ALA A 28 1.03 -10.39 10.15
C ALA A 28 1.89 -9.12 10.02
N LEU A 29 1.53 -8.19 9.15
CA LEU A 29 2.26 -6.93 8.98
C LEU A 29 2.22 -6.06 10.23
N GLU A 30 1.06 -5.97 10.90
CA GLU A 30 0.92 -5.27 12.19
C GLU A 30 1.78 -5.93 13.27
N ALA A 31 1.71 -7.26 13.39
CA ALA A 31 2.49 -8.02 14.35
C ALA A 31 4.00 -7.91 14.10
N ALA A 32 4.42 -7.90 12.83
CA ALA A 32 5.80 -7.76 12.43
C ALA A 32 6.39 -6.40 12.81
N ILE A 33 5.64 -5.30 12.59
CA ILE A 33 6.04 -3.96 13.01
C ILE A 33 6.19 -3.88 14.53
N LEU A 34 5.25 -4.46 15.29
CA LEU A 34 5.34 -4.52 16.75
C LEU A 34 6.57 -5.32 17.20
N ALA A 35 6.78 -6.50 16.63
CA ALA A 35 7.92 -7.36 16.94
C ALA A 35 9.27 -6.68 16.63
N ALA A 36 9.36 -5.97 15.49
CA ALA A 36 10.53 -5.19 15.14
C ALA A 36 10.78 -4.08 16.17
N ASN A 37 9.76 -3.29 16.53
CA ASN A 37 9.89 -2.20 17.49
C ASN A 37 10.26 -2.67 18.92
N ASP A 38 9.89 -3.89 19.28
CA ASP A 38 10.24 -4.49 20.57
C ASP A 38 11.67 -5.07 20.62
N ASP A 39 12.33 -5.27 19.46
CA ASP A 39 13.71 -5.76 19.42
C ASP A 39 14.68 -4.70 19.97
N PRO A 40 15.43 -5.00 21.05
CA PRO A 40 16.38 -4.06 21.63
C PRO A 40 17.54 -3.68 20.69
N HIS A 41 17.83 -4.49 19.67
CA HIS A 41 18.83 -4.19 18.64
C HIS A 41 18.26 -3.34 17.49
N TRP A 42 16.94 -3.16 17.46
CA TRP A 42 16.20 -2.38 16.48
C TRP A 42 15.85 -0.97 17.01
N LYS A 43 16.76 -0.38 17.79
CA LYS A 43 16.61 0.96 18.36
C LYS A 43 17.72 1.88 17.85
N GLY A 44 17.35 2.78 16.94
CA GLY A 44 18.22 3.87 16.51
C GLY A 44 18.51 4.85 17.65
N LEU A 45 19.68 5.50 17.61
CA LEU A 45 20.01 6.61 18.51
C LEU A 45 19.13 7.83 18.23
N ASP A 46 18.86 8.07 16.96
CA ASP A 46 17.99 9.14 16.48
C ASP A 46 16.63 8.58 16.06
N TYR A 47 15.58 9.39 16.20
CA TYR A 47 14.28 9.08 15.62
C TYR A 47 14.30 9.39 14.12
N CYS A 48 14.37 8.34 13.31
CA CYS A 48 14.41 8.43 11.85
C CYS A 48 13.06 8.10 11.20
N GLY A 49 11.95 8.23 11.93
CA GLY A 49 10.60 7.90 11.44
C GLY A 49 10.09 6.54 11.93
N PRO A 50 8.84 6.20 11.55
CA PRO A 50 8.21 4.95 11.96
C PRO A 50 8.82 3.75 11.24
N THR A 51 8.72 2.57 11.87
CA THR A 51 8.97 1.28 11.22
C THR A 51 7.90 1.01 10.17
N PHE A 52 8.33 0.58 8.99
CA PHE A 52 7.49 0.18 7.86
C PHE A 52 7.87 -1.23 7.37
N VAL A 53 7.08 -1.78 6.46
CA VAL A 53 7.30 -3.08 5.81
C VAL A 53 7.81 -2.85 4.39
N ASP A 54 8.95 -3.45 4.07
CA ASP A 54 9.49 -3.49 2.72
C ASP A 54 8.93 -4.65 1.91
N ALA A 55 8.86 -5.83 2.54
CA ALA A 55 8.57 -7.08 1.84
C ALA A 55 8.01 -8.15 2.78
N ALA A 56 7.20 -9.05 2.24
CA ALA A 56 6.62 -10.16 3.00
C ALA A 56 6.42 -11.42 2.13
N ALA A 57 6.52 -12.58 2.78
CA ALA A 57 6.17 -13.88 2.22
C ALA A 57 5.43 -14.74 3.24
N GLU A 58 4.62 -15.66 2.73
CA GLU A 58 3.98 -16.72 3.52
C GLU A 58 4.98 -17.86 3.76
N GLY A 59 5.06 -18.32 5.00
CA GLY A 59 5.96 -19.39 5.45
C GLY A 59 7.11 -18.88 6.33
N GLU A 60 7.55 -19.74 7.25
CA GLU A 60 8.72 -19.51 8.09
C GLU A 60 10.01 -19.60 7.25
N GLY A 61 10.84 -18.56 7.29
CA GLY A 61 12.10 -18.50 6.54
C GLY A 61 11.91 -18.38 5.03
N ALA A 62 10.68 -18.11 4.55
CA ALA A 62 10.42 -17.82 3.15
C ALA A 62 11.10 -16.51 2.74
N ASP A 63 11.64 -16.45 1.53
CA ASP A 63 12.23 -15.21 1.01
C ASP A 63 11.12 -14.15 0.81
N PRO A 64 11.14 -13.02 1.55
CA PRO A 64 10.12 -12.00 1.40
C PRO A 64 10.20 -11.27 0.05
N TRP A 65 11.30 -11.44 -0.70
CA TRP A 65 11.54 -10.78 -1.96
C TRP A 65 11.26 -11.68 -3.17
N ARG A 66 10.78 -11.04 -4.25
CA ARG A 66 10.65 -11.63 -5.58
C ARG A 66 11.32 -10.71 -6.60
N GLY A 67 12.64 -10.84 -6.72
CA GLY A 67 13.46 -9.90 -7.49
C GLY A 67 13.62 -8.58 -6.74
N TYR A 68 13.16 -7.47 -7.33
CA TYR A 68 13.23 -6.12 -6.74
C TYR A 68 11.92 -5.67 -6.06
N ALA A 69 10.97 -6.58 -5.89
CA ALA A 69 9.66 -6.30 -5.28
C ALA A 69 9.36 -7.30 -4.16
N SER A 70 8.45 -6.93 -3.26
CA SER A 70 7.89 -7.86 -2.27
C SER A 70 7.23 -9.06 -2.96
N ALA A 71 7.36 -10.25 -2.37
CA ALA A 71 6.70 -11.46 -2.84
C ALA A 71 5.17 -11.39 -2.69
N LEU A 72 4.69 -10.65 -1.68
CA LEU A 72 3.27 -10.37 -1.44
C LEU A 72 2.97 -8.87 -1.57
N PRO A 73 1.76 -8.48 -2.03
CA PRO A 73 1.38 -7.07 -2.10
C PRO A 73 1.26 -6.47 -0.70
N ILE A 74 2.06 -5.42 -0.43
CA ILE A 74 2.04 -4.72 0.85
C ILE A 74 1.06 -3.54 0.76
N PRO A 75 0.02 -3.46 1.61
CA PRO A 75 -0.87 -2.31 1.65
C PRO A 75 -0.12 -1.02 1.98
N ALA A 76 -0.47 0.08 1.31
CA ALA A 76 0.25 1.36 1.39
C ALA A 76 0.41 1.89 2.81
N ARG A 77 -0.59 1.71 3.70
CA ARG A 77 -0.47 2.07 5.12
C ARG A 77 0.70 1.43 5.89
N PHE A 78 1.27 0.34 5.37
CA PHE A 78 2.42 -0.35 5.98
C PHE A 78 3.75 0.00 5.32
N THR A 79 3.76 0.68 4.17
CA THR A 79 5.00 1.03 3.46
C THR A 79 5.55 2.38 3.94
N GLU A 80 6.82 2.66 3.65
CA GLU A 80 7.43 3.97 3.95
C GLU A 80 6.69 5.13 3.29
N ALA A 81 6.22 4.92 2.05
CA ALA A 81 5.49 5.94 1.30
C ALA A 81 4.13 6.28 1.95
N GLY A 82 3.57 5.37 2.73
CA GLY A 82 2.27 5.52 3.36
C GLY A 82 1.11 5.54 2.36
N GLU A 83 -0.09 5.80 2.89
CA GLU A 83 -1.27 5.98 2.06
C GLU A 83 -1.17 7.25 1.21
N PRO A 84 -1.59 7.21 -0.06
CA PRO A 84 -1.66 8.41 -0.88
C PRO A 84 -2.59 9.47 -0.25
N PRO A 85 -2.35 10.77 -0.54
CA PRO A 85 -3.17 11.86 0.00
C PRO A 85 -4.66 11.66 -0.28
N LEU A 86 -5.52 12.03 0.66
CA LEU A 86 -6.97 12.04 0.48
C LEU A 86 -7.44 13.47 0.22
N VAL A 87 -8.09 13.70 -0.92
CA VAL A 87 -8.84 14.93 -1.21
C VAL A 87 -10.32 14.64 -0.98
N ALA A 88 -10.91 15.35 -0.02
CA ALA A 88 -12.35 15.32 0.24
C ALA A 88 -13.04 16.50 -0.46
N LEU A 89 -14.07 16.22 -1.24
CA LEU A 89 -14.91 17.19 -1.93
C LEU A 89 -16.30 17.16 -1.29
N ASP A 90 -16.66 18.24 -0.62
CA ASP A 90 -17.98 18.43 -0.01
C ASP A 90 -18.83 19.26 -0.94
N MET A 91 -19.95 18.70 -1.38
CA MET A 91 -20.87 19.33 -2.33
C MET A 91 -22.18 19.70 -1.64
N ASP A 92 -22.56 20.96 -1.83
CA ASP A 92 -23.83 21.56 -1.43
C ASP A 92 -24.27 22.42 -2.63
N GLY A 93 -24.99 21.79 -3.55
CA GLY A 93 -25.27 22.23 -4.91
C GLY A 93 -24.18 21.88 -5.94
N GLY A 94 -24.58 21.44 -7.13
CA GLY A 94 -23.72 21.36 -8.33
C GLY A 94 -23.30 19.94 -8.72
N LEU A 95 -22.25 19.81 -9.55
CA LEU A 95 -21.72 18.51 -9.99
C LEU A 95 -20.20 18.52 -10.20
N VAL A 96 -19.51 17.46 -9.77
CA VAL A 96 -18.08 17.23 -10.09
C VAL A 96 -17.98 16.70 -11.52
N GLN A 97 -17.39 17.49 -12.42
CA GLN A 97 -17.28 17.13 -13.84
C GLN A 97 -16.01 16.35 -14.17
N ASP A 98 -14.87 16.74 -13.59
CA ASP A 98 -13.57 16.17 -13.93
C ASP A 98 -12.61 16.32 -12.74
N VAL A 99 -11.82 15.29 -12.45
CA VAL A 99 -10.75 15.31 -11.44
C VAL A 99 -9.48 14.79 -12.09
N ARG A 100 -8.43 15.62 -12.11
CA ARG A 100 -7.13 15.27 -12.66
C ARG A 100 -6.06 15.34 -11.58
N ILE A 101 -5.30 14.26 -11.45
CA ILE A 101 -4.15 14.19 -10.54
C ILE A 101 -2.89 14.17 -11.41
N ALA A 102 -2.01 15.14 -11.20
CA ALA A 102 -0.71 15.20 -11.86
C ALA A 102 0.39 14.84 -10.84
N GLY A 103 1.26 13.89 -11.19
CA GLY A 103 2.46 13.60 -10.40
C GLY A 103 2.30 12.63 -9.23
N GLY A 104 1.28 11.76 -9.23
CA GLY A 104 1.17 10.70 -8.23
C GLY A 104 -0.23 10.09 -8.11
N ALA A 105 -0.38 9.20 -7.13
CA ALA A 105 -1.67 8.66 -6.72
C ALA A 105 -2.32 9.55 -5.65
N CYS A 106 -3.64 9.71 -5.71
CA CYS A 106 -4.43 10.41 -4.70
C CYS A 106 -5.77 9.70 -4.54
N ARG A 107 -6.26 9.61 -3.31
CA ARG A 107 -7.60 9.12 -2.97
C ARG A 107 -8.57 10.29 -3.04
N ILE A 108 -9.72 10.10 -3.68
CA ILE A 108 -10.76 11.13 -3.76
C ILE A 108 -11.99 10.62 -3.00
N LEU A 109 -12.46 11.42 -2.04
CA LEU A 109 -13.74 11.21 -1.37
C LEU A 109 -14.69 12.32 -1.80
N VAL A 110 -15.83 11.96 -2.38
CA VAL A 110 -16.90 12.92 -2.69
C VAL A 110 -18.05 12.72 -1.71
N ARG A 111 -18.41 13.77 -0.98
CA ARG A 111 -19.57 13.82 -0.08
C ARG A 111 -20.58 14.79 -0.66
N ASP A 112 -21.65 14.24 -1.21
CA ASP A 112 -22.77 15.00 -1.74
C ASP A 112 -23.86 15.14 -0.66
N PHE A 113 -24.08 16.37 -0.19
CA PHE A 113 -25.05 16.68 0.85
C PHE A 113 -26.44 17.04 0.28
N ASP A 114 -26.59 17.19 -1.04
CA ASP A 114 -27.88 17.47 -1.69
C ASP A 114 -28.77 16.23 -1.75
N ILE A 115 -28.19 15.04 -1.59
CA ILE A 115 -28.88 13.76 -1.57
C ILE A 115 -29.48 13.54 -0.17
N GLU A 116 -30.40 14.42 0.24
CA GLU A 116 -31.15 14.23 1.47
C GLU A 116 -32.14 13.06 1.29
N GLY A 117 -31.85 11.91 1.88
CA GLY A 117 -32.78 10.78 1.98
C GLY A 117 -32.66 9.64 0.95
N ALA A 118 -31.70 9.66 0.02
CA ALA A 118 -31.35 8.43 -0.69
C ALA A 118 -30.47 7.58 0.24
N GLN A 119 -30.91 6.36 0.58
CA GLN A 119 -29.97 5.40 1.15
C GLN A 119 -28.88 5.15 0.11
N PRO A 120 -27.59 5.40 0.43
CA PRO A 120 -26.56 5.05 -0.51
C PRO A 120 -26.51 3.52 -0.57
N GLU A 121 -26.93 2.95 -1.69
CA GLU A 121 -26.77 1.51 -1.94
C GLU A 121 -25.28 1.23 -2.23
N GLY A 122 -24.72 0.15 -1.66
CA GLY A 122 -23.32 -0.22 -1.88
C GLY A 122 -22.29 0.57 -1.05
N LEU A 123 -22.65 1.01 0.16
CA LEU A 123 -21.69 1.57 1.11
C LEU A 123 -20.70 0.50 1.58
N GLU A 124 -19.42 0.71 1.33
CA GLU A 124 -18.35 -0.08 1.96
C GLU A 124 -17.89 0.60 3.24
N GLU A 125 -17.72 -0.19 4.30
CA GLU A 125 -17.17 0.27 5.57
C GLU A 125 -15.66 0.06 5.57
N THR A 126 -14.92 1.15 5.72
CA THR A 126 -13.46 1.09 5.83
C THR A 126 -13.04 0.44 7.15
N ALA A 127 -11.78 -0.01 7.25
CA ALA A 127 -11.20 -0.56 8.48
C ALA A 127 -11.21 0.42 9.68
N HIS A 128 -11.62 1.68 9.48
CA HIS A 128 -11.73 2.72 10.50
C HIS A 128 -13.19 3.16 10.76
N GLY A 129 -14.19 2.40 10.30
CA GLY A 129 -15.62 2.65 10.58
C GLY A 129 -16.24 3.79 9.76
N VAL A 130 -15.56 4.26 8.71
CA VAL A 130 -16.10 5.27 7.79
C VAL A 130 -16.87 4.56 6.67
N ARG A 131 -18.12 4.96 6.43
CA ARG A 131 -18.99 4.42 5.38
C ARG A 131 -18.87 5.25 4.11
N LEU A 132 -18.43 4.65 3.01
CA LEU A 132 -18.16 5.31 1.74
C LEU A 132 -19.09 4.78 0.65
N ALA A 133 -19.74 5.68 -0.10
CA ALA A 133 -20.45 5.28 -1.32
C ALA A 133 -19.40 5.03 -2.41
N ALA A 134 -19.11 3.76 -2.69
CA ALA A 134 -18.19 3.36 -3.73
C ALA A 134 -18.82 3.61 -5.11
N SER A 135 -18.86 4.87 -5.54
CA SER A 135 -19.18 5.21 -6.92
C SER A 135 -17.91 4.96 -7.75
N ARG A 136 -17.78 3.78 -8.36
CA ARG A 136 -16.70 3.50 -9.31
C ARG A 136 -16.87 4.36 -10.55
N TRP A 137 -16.03 5.39 -10.69
CA TRP A 137 -15.86 6.12 -11.93
C TRP A 137 -14.48 5.75 -12.52
N GLY A 138 -14.48 4.86 -13.52
CA GLY A 138 -13.29 4.48 -14.30
C GLY A 138 -12.53 3.25 -13.82
N ALA A 139 -11.84 2.58 -14.75
CA ALA A 139 -11.16 1.30 -14.53
C ALA A 139 -9.97 1.45 -13.57
N TRP A 140 -10.09 0.80 -12.41
CA TRP A 140 -8.96 0.34 -11.58
C TRP A 140 -8.02 -0.50 -12.46
N PRO A 141 -6.68 -0.52 -12.25
CA PRO A 141 -5.78 -1.22 -13.16
C PRO A 141 -5.91 -2.73 -12.98
N ASP A 142 -6.89 -3.30 -13.67
CA ASP A 142 -6.88 -4.64 -14.24
C ASP A 142 -6.80 -4.53 -15.77
N ASP A 143 -6.06 -3.53 -16.27
CA ASP A 143 -5.67 -3.47 -17.68
C ASP A 143 -4.31 -4.17 -17.86
N PRO A 144 -4.28 -5.42 -18.35
CA PRO A 144 -3.04 -6.13 -18.63
C PRO A 144 -2.19 -5.46 -19.72
N THR A 145 -2.66 -4.39 -20.37
CA THR A 145 -1.88 -3.64 -21.36
C THR A 145 -1.08 -2.47 -20.78
N ALA A 146 -1.34 -2.05 -19.53
CA ALA A 146 -0.53 -1.04 -18.85
C ALA A 146 0.88 -1.57 -18.44
N ALA A 147 1.06 -2.88 -18.39
CA ALA A 147 2.36 -3.52 -18.19
C ALA A 147 3.28 -3.47 -19.44
N ALA A 148 2.78 -3.02 -20.60
CA ALA A 148 3.52 -3.05 -21.85
C ALA A 148 4.26 -1.74 -22.21
N ALA A 149 4.26 -0.73 -21.34
CA ALA A 149 4.84 0.60 -21.63
C ALA A 149 6.18 0.90 -20.91
N HIS A 150 6.89 -0.12 -20.42
CA HIS A 150 8.31 0.01 -20.09
C HIS A 150 9.16 -0.68 -21.16
N SER A 151 9.77 0.18 -21.98
CA SER A 151 10.61 -0.12 -23.12
C SER A 151 11.63 -1.24 -22.85
N PRO A 152 11.94 -2.09 -23.85
CA PRO A 152 12.95 -3.13 -23.72
C PRO A 152 14.34 -2.52 -23.47
N ILE A 153 15.07 -3.11 -22.53
CA ILE A 153 16.52 -2.92 -22.39
C ILE A 153 17.14 -3.18 -23.78
N PRO A 154 17.96 -2.28 -24.34
CA PRO A 154 18.67 -2.57 -25.57
C PRO A 154 19.61 -3.76 -25.34
N ALA A 155 19.52 -4.75 -26.22
CA ALA A 155 20.44 -5.88 -26.24
C ALA A 155 21.89 -5.36 -26.26
N ALA A 156 22.72 -5.89 -25.37
CA ALA A 156 24.17 -5.71 -25.46
C ALA A 156 24.64 -6.24 -26.81
N ASP A 157 25.29 -5.38 -27.57
CA ASP A 157 25.96 -5.71 -28.83
C ASP A 157 27.11 -6.70 -28.54
N PRO A 158 27.17 -7.89 -29.17
CA PRO A 158 28.32 -8.76 -29.05
C PRO A 158 29.41 -8.24 -30.00
N GLY A 159 30.17 -7.25 -29.53
CA GLY A 159 31.36 -6.76 -30.21
C GLY A 159 32.57 -7.64 -29.88
N ASP A 160 32.99 -8.44 -30.85
CA ASP A 160 34.30 -9.09 -30.94
C ASP A 160 35.45 -8.08 -30.75
N GLY A 161 36.47 -8.47 -29.97
CA GLY A 161 37.74 -7.74 -29.82
C GLY A 161 38.58 -8.20 -28.63
#